data_AF-A0A9E1HHM4-F1
#
_entry.id   AF-A0A9E1HHM4-F1
#
_cell.length_a   1.000
_cell.length_b   1.000
_cell.length_c   1.000
_cell.angle_alpha   90.00
_cell.angle_beta   90.00
_cell.angle_gamma   90.00
#
_symmetry.space_group_name_H-M   'P 1'
#
loop_
_entity.id
_entity.type
_entity.pdbx_description
1 polymer ?
#
loop_
_entity_poly.entity_id
_entity_poly.type
_entity_poly.pdbx_seq_one_letter_code
_entity_poly.pdbx_strand_id
1 'polypeptide(L)' 'MQQNYAEVPNIITGKDLDYLSDMFNWNCGALKMAHHFQNEVKDENLKAMIQNVYETHMNNLKTVLSLLQEGGNANGQ' A
#
# COMPACT_ATOMS: atom_id res chain seq x y z
N MET A 1 -7.04 -1.37 40.92
CA MET A 1 -8.08 -1.49 39.88
C MET A 1 -7.47 -2.24 38.71
N GLN A 2 -8.05 -3.37 38.32
CA GLN A 2 -7.56 -4.18 37.21
C GLN A 2 -8.25 -3.67 35.93
N GLN A 3 -7.46 -3.12 35.00
CA GLN A 3 -7.97 -2.62 33.72
C GLN A 3 -8.30 -3.82 32.81
N ASN A 4 -9.53 -3.87 32.31
CA ASN A 4 -10.00 -4.91 31.39
C ASN A 4 -9.84 -4.39 29.95
N TYR A 5 -8.82 -4.88 29.24
CA TYR A 5 -8.58 -4.54 27.83
C TYR A 5 -9.32 -5.54 26.93
N ALA A 6 -10.64 -5.35 26.79
CA ALA A 6 -11.48 -6.28 26.03
C ALA A 6 -11.33 -6.12 24.50
N GLU A 7 -10.91 -4.93 24.00
CA GLU A 7 -10.85 -4.65 22.57
C GLU A 7 -9.60 -3.81 22.21
N VAL A 8 -9.03 -4.12 21.05
CA VAL A 8 -7.91 -3.36 20.49
C VAL A 8 -8.45 -2.04 19.94
N PRO A 9 -7.90 -0.89 20.34
CA PRO A 9 -8.34 0.40 19.81
C PRO A 9 -8.14 0.46 18.30
N ASN A 10 -9.12 1.01 17.58
CA ASN A 10 -9.01 1.24 16.14
C ASN A 10 -8.15 2.49 15.87
N ILE A 11 -6.83 2.35 16.02
CA ILE A 11 -5.83 3.41 15.85
C ILE A 11 -4.64 2.90 15.05
N ILE A 12 -4.06 3.75 14.21
CA ILE A 12 -2.75 3.51 13.61
C ILE A 12 -1.68 3.95 14.62
N THR A 13 -0.91 3.00 15.14
CA THR A 13 0.25 3.30 15.98
C THR A 13 1.42 3.80 15.14
N GLY A 14 2.45 4.36 15.78
CA GLY A 14 3.69 4.73 15.06
C GLY A 14 4.31 3.56 14.31
N LYS A 15 4.27 2.35 14.89
CA LYS A 15 4.79 1.13 14.26
C LYS A 15 3.96 0.74 13.03
N ASP A 16 2.64 0.87 13.10
CA ASP A 16 1.76 0.62 11.95
C ASP A 16 2.04 1.63 10.83
N LEU A 17 2.24 2.90 11.18
CA LEU A 17 2.59 3.95 10.22
C LEU A 17 3.94 3.70 9.54
N ASP A 18 4.95 3.22 10.29
CA ASP A 18 6.26 2.85 9.73
C ASP A 18 6.10 1.74 8.68
N TYR A 19 5.35 0.67 9.01
CA TYR A 19 5.10 -0.42 8.05
C TYR A 19 4.29 0.04 6.83
N LEU A 20 3.23 0.82 7.03
CA LEU A 20 2.42 1.34 5.92
C LEU A 20 3.25 2.26 5.01
N SER A 21 4.16 3.04 5.59
CA SER A 21 5.09 3.90 4.85
C SER A 21 6.07 3.08 4.01
N ASP A 22 6.64 2.01 4.58
CA ASP A 22 7.51 1.09 3.85
C ASP A 22 6.76 0.39 2.70
N MET A 23 5.54 -0.11 2.96
CA MET A 23 4.69 -0.73 1.94
C MET A 23 4.34 0.26 0.83
N PHE A 24 4.02 1.51 1.17
CA PHE A 24 3.77 2.56 0.20
C PHE A 24 4.99 2.79 -0.68
N ASN A 25 6.16 3.00 -0.07
CA ASN A 25 7.40 3.27 -0.80
C ASN A 25 7.77 2.13 -1.75
N TRP A 26 7.64 0.88 -1.27
CA TRP A 26 7.97 -0.30 -2.07
C TRP A 26 7.04 -0.46 -3.27
N ASN A 27 5.72 -0.38 -3.07
CA ASN A 27 4.76 -0.50 -4.18
C ASN A 27 4.84 0.69 -5.14
N CYS A 28 5.07 1.92 -4.64
CA CYS A 28 5.23 3.12 -5.48
C CYS A 28 6.48 3.01 -6.37
N GLY A 29 7.60 2.54 -5.82
CA GLY A 29 8.82 2.30 -6.59
C GLY A 29 8.62 1.26 -7.68
N ALA A 30 8.04 0.10 -7.33
CA ALA A 30 7.78 -0.98 -8.29
C ALA A 30 6.79 -0.55 -9.39
N LEU A 31 5.73 0.18 -9.03
CA LEU A 31 4.76 0.72 -9.97
C LEU A 31 5.42 1.65 -11.01
N LYS A 32 6.27 2.59 -10.55
CA LYS A 32 6.99 3.52 -11.43
C LYS A 32 7.92 2.79 -12.39
N MET A 33 8.66 1.79 -11.90
CA MET A 33 9.52 0.98 -12.76
C MET A 33 8.72 0.18 -13.78
N ALA A 34 7.64 -0.48 -13.36
CA ALA A 34 6.78 -1.23 -14.27
C ALA A 34 6.20 -0.33 -15.38
N HIS A 35 5.68 0.84 -15.00
CA HIS A 35 5.16 1.82 -15.97
C HIS A 35 6.24 2.31 -16.96
N HIS A 36 7.47 2.53 -16.48
CA HIS A 36 8.58 2.90 -17.37
C HIS A 36 8.90 1.77 -18.36
N PHE A 37 9.15 0.55 -17.86
CA PHE A 37 9.55 -0.56 -18.72
C PHE A 37 8.46 -1.06 -19.66
N GLN A 38 7.18 -0.87 -19.32
CA GLN A 38 6.08 -1.17 -20.23
C GLN A 38 6.19 -0.42 -21.57
N ASN A 39 6.76 0.80 -21.55
CA ASN A 39 6.94 1.63 -22.75
C ASN A 39 8.26 1.31 -23.49
N GLU A 40 9.26 0.76 -22.80
CA GLU A 40 10.59 0.47 -23.38
C GLU A 40 10.67 -0.95 -23.98
N VAL A 41 9.97 -1.92 -23.37
CA VAL A 41 10.06 -3.33 -23.78
C VAL A 41 9.26 -3.56 -25.06
N LYS A 42 9.84 -4.32 -25.99
CA LYS A 42 9.20 -4.68 -27.28
C LYS A 42 8.56 -6.07 -27.27
N ASP A 43 9.04 -6.96 -26.40
CA ASP A 43 8.51 -8.31 -26.30
C ASP A 43 7.13 -8.28 -25.64
N GLU A 44 6.12 -8.79 -26.35
CA GLU A 44 4.72 -8.74 -25.93
C GLU A 44 4.42 -9.62 -24.70
N ASN A 45 5.14 -10.73 -24.52
CA ASN A 45 4.97 -11.57 -23.34
C ASN A 45 5.52 -10.86 -22.09
N LEU A 46 6.67 -10.20 -22.21
CA LEU A 46 7.19 -9.35 -21.13
C LEU A 46 6.25 -8.18 -20.83
N LYS A 47 5.69 -7.52 -21.84
CA LYS A 47 4.72 -6.44 -21.62
C LYS A 47 3.51 -6.92 -20.81
N ALA A 48 2.96 -8.09 -21.15
CA ALA A 48 1.85 -8.67 -20.40
C ALA A 48 2.25 -8.96 -18.93
N MET A 49 3.45 -9.50 -18.70
CA MET A 49 3.96 -9.71 -17.33
C MET A 49 4.16 -8.39 -16.58
N ILE A 50 4.72 -7.36 -17.22
CA ILE A 50 4.91 -6.03 -16.63
C ILE A 50 3.57 -5.38 -16.30
N GLN A 51 2.55 -5.53 -17.15
CA GLN A 51 1.20 -5.03 -16.88
C GLN A 51 0.61 -5.68 -15.62
N ASN A 52 0.77 -7.00 -15.44
CA ASN A 52 0.32 -7.67 -14.22
C ASN A 52 1.05 -7.17 -12.97
N VAL A 53 2.35 -6.90 -13.07
CA VAL A 53 3.16 -6.30 -11.99
C VAL A 53 2.63 -4.90 -11.65
N TYR A 54 2.40 -4.06 -12.68
CA TYR A 54 1.84 -2.72 -12.51
C TYR A 54 0.49 -2.75 -11.79
N GLU A 55 -0.44 -3.59 -12.24
CA GLU A 55 -1.77 -3.72 -11.64
C GLU A 55 -1.69 -4.19 -10.19
N THR A 56 -0.81 -5.15 -9.89
CA THR A 56 -0.61 -5.67 -8.53
C THR A 56 -0.17 -4.55 -7.59
N HIS A 57 0.88 -3.80 -7.96
CA HIS A 57 1.38 -2.72 -7.10
C HIS A 57 0.42 -1.53 -7.01
N MET A 58 -0.33 -1.24 -8.08
CA MET A 58 -1.38 -0.21 -8.05
C MET A 58 -2.50 -0.57 -7.07
N ASN A 59 -2.94 -1.84 -7.09
CA ASN A 59 -3.97 -2.31 -6.17
C ASN A 59 -3.49 -2.29 -4.72
N ASN A 60 -2.26 -2.74 -4.47
CA ASN A 60 -1.65 -2.66 -3.14
C ASN A 60 -1.56 -1.22 -2.62
N LEU A 61 -1.17 -0.25 -3.48
CA LEU A 61 -1.14 1.17 -3.11
C LEU A 61 -2.53 1.69 -2.73
N LYS A 62 -3.56 1.34 -3.49
CA LYS A 62 -4.95 1.72 -3.15
C LYS A 62 -5.35 1.19 -1.78
N THR A 63 -4.98 -0.05 -1.45
CA THR A 63 -5.23 -0.63 -0.12
C THR A 63 -4.49 0.13 0.97
N VAL A 64 -3.20 0.43 0.80
CA VAL A 64 -2.42 1.21 1.78
C VAL A 64 -3.03 2.60 1.98
N LEU A 65 -3.44 3.27 0.90
CA LEU A 65 -4.08 4.59 0.98
C LEU A 65 -5.44 4.53 1.70
N SER A 66 -6.25 3.49 1.48
CA SER A 66 -7.50 3.28 2.21
C SER A 66 -7.26 3.16 3.72
N LEU A 67 -6.28 2.32 4.12
CA LEU A 67 -5.93 2.13 5.53
C LEU A 67 -5.47 3.43 6.19
N LEU A 68 -4.63 4.21 5.50
CA LEU A 68 -4.18 5.52 5.99
C LEU A 68 -5.35 6.51 6.13
N GLN A 69 -6.30 6.50 5.19
CA GLN A 69 -7.48 7.35 5.24
C GLN A 69 -8.41 6.96 6.39
N GLU A 70 -8.66 5.66 6.59
CA GLU A 70 -9.49 5.14 7.68
C GLU A 70 -8.88 5.49 9.06
N GLY A 71 -7.58 5.27 9.24
CA GLY A 71 -6.89 5.65 10.47
C GLY A 71 -6.80 7.16 10.71
N GLY A 72 -6.77 7.96 9.64
CA GLY A 72 -6.86 9.43 9.72
C GLY A 72 -8.24 9.91 10.18
N ASN A 73 -9.31 9.23 9.75
CA ASN A 73 -10.69 9.56 10.10
C ASN A 73 -11.11 9.07 11.50
N ALA A 74 -10.42 8.08 12.06
CA ALA A 74 -10.67 7.57 13.43
C ALA A 74 -10.43 8.63 14.53
N ASN A 75 -9.71 9.72 14.22
CA ASN A 75 -9.49 10.85 15.13
C ASN A 75 -10.52 12.00 14.96
N GLY A 76 -11.59 11.78 14.19
CA GLY A 76 -12.57 12.80 13.78
C GLY A 76 -14.00 12.63 14.30
N GLN A 77 -14.24 11.77 15.31
CA GLN A 77 -15.52 11.66 16.02
C GLN A 77 -15.36 11.97 17.51
#